data_AF-G9MKV8-F1
#
_entry.id   AF-G9MKV8-F1
#
_cell.length_a   1.000
_cell.length_b   1.000
_cell.length_c   1.000
_cell.angle_alpha   90.00
_cell.angle_beta   90.00
_cell.angle_gamma   90.00
#
_symmetry.space_group_name_H-M   'P 1'
#
loop_
_entity.id
_entity.type
_entity.pdbx_description
1 polymer ?
#
loop_
_entity_poly.entity_id
_entity_poly.type
_entity_poly.pdbx_seq_one_letter_code
_entity_poly.pdbx_strand_id
1 'polypeptide(L)'
;MNRPTCSNEQNRSTEGPRSPCNRRNRSMEYTSGLDPGPPLKRRQLSRLSAEESFDGAPDNGDLDNPISFWAREGHWPREYFESTIERALARKRRKQSNSATCTTPSDQKPREEKSAQYRDPRYKALLATKGSFMDKSDLGIAEASKRTCHTLLSAEQTIPKESLFRDDLFDQTCRSVEDRNEARILRDITPLIVPSAEILAIHGSIGLKCLIEILNEGWNNSVPLTGARPQPDYSVGFWREAFTATQLNKLSPFIGDFIAGDLSYFMATYSLYFPFLACEVKCGAAALDIADRQNAHSMTLAVRGVVELFYLVGRENEIDRQILAFSVSHDHQSVRIYGYYPVINGKEVKYYRHPIRSFSFTELDGKEKWAAYQFTKNVYDIWVLDHFMRICSAIE
;
A
#
# COMPACT_ATOMS: atom_id res chain seq x y z
N MET A 1 -56.02 41.32 31.85
CA MET A 1 -55.60 41.52 33.25
C MET A 1 -54.97 40.20 33.70
N ASN A 2 -53.72 40.05 34.12
CA ASN A 2 -52.54 40.90 34.27
C ASN A 2 -51.32 39.97 34.09
N ARG A 3 -50.29 40.42 33.37
CA ARG A 3 -48.91 40.03 33.70
C ARG A 3 -48.44 40.90 34.88
N PRO A 4 -47.47 40.42 35.66
CA PRO A 4 -46.14 41.07 35.69
C PRO A 4 -45.03 40.00 35.57
N THR A 5 -43.85 40.12 34.94
CA THR A 5 -42.77 41.13 34.77
C THR A 5 -41.92 41.47 36.00
N CYS A 6 -40.62 41.11 35.89
CA CYS A 6 -39.40 41.69 36.48
C CYS A 6 -39.24 41.61 38.01
N SER A 7 -38.05 41.45 38.60
CA SER A 7 -36.78 42.14 38.33
C SER A 7 -35.54 41.49 38.98
N ASN A 8 -34.37 41.90 38.46
CA ASN A 8 -32.98 41.68 38.88
C ASN A 8 -32.63 42.05 40.35
N GLU A 9 -31.55 41.45 40.86
CA GLU A 9 -30.30 42.06 41.45
C GLU A 9 -29.63 41.07 42.41
N GLN A 10 -28.42 40.54 42.13
CA GLN A 10 -27.06 41.09 42.34
C GLN A 10 -26.49 40.98 43.78
N ASN A 11 -25.17 40.71 43.82
CA ASN A 11 -24.20 40.63 44.94
C ASN A 11 -24.05 39.25 45.61
N ARG A 12 -22.85 38.74 45.94
CA ARG A 12 -21.43 39.19 45.89
C ARG A 12 -20.59 37.93 46.23
N SER A 13 -19.64 37.51 45.39
CA SER A 13 -18.18 37.67 45.55
C SER A 13 -17.53 37.10 46.83
N THR A 14 -16.58 36.18 46.65
CA THR A 14 -15.27 36.22 47.33
C THR A 14 -14.18 35.58 46.45
N GLU A 15 -13.25 36.44 46.04
CA GLU A 15 -11.97 36.16 45.37
C GLU A 15 -10.96 35.57 46.37
N GLY A 16 -10.11 34.62 45.96
CA GLY A 16 -8.69 34.89 45.68
C GLY A 16 -7.77 34.23 46.75
N PRO A 17 -6.43 34.22 46.63
CA PRO A 17 -5.60 34.88 45.63
C PRO A 17 -4.44 34.03 45.04
N ARG A 18 -3.82 34.59 43.98
CA ARG A 18 -2.54 34.18 43.38
C ARG A 18 -1.35 34.92 44.04
N SER A 19 -0.24 34.18 44.15
CA SER A 19 1.20 34.57 44.16
C SER A 19 1.70 35.60 45.18
N PRO A 20 2.95 35.40 45.68
CA PRO A 20 4.00 36.36 45.31
C PRO A 20 5.40 35.75 45.09
N CYS A 21 6.20 36.45 44.29
CA CYS A 21 7.66 36.30 44.17
C CYS A 21 8.38 36.68 45.47
N ASN A 22 9.56 36.07 45.73
CA ASN A 22 10.62 36.75 46.47
C ASN A 22 12.04 36.21 46.15
N ARG A 23 12.97 37.17 45.99
CA ARG A 23 14.44 37.02 45.94
C ARG A 23 15.00 36.90 47.37
N ARG A 24 16.09 36.14 47.58
CA ARG A 24 17.44 36.58 48.08
C ARG A 24 18.26 35.43 48.70
N ASN A 25 19.54 35.35 48.28
CA ASN A 25 20.84 35.17 49.00
C ASN A 25 20.92 34.24 50.22
N ARG A 26 22.00 33.53 50.59
CA ARG A 26 23.47 33.49 50.33
C ARG A 26 23.95 32.19 51.04
N SER A 27 24.97 31.44 50.62
CA SER A 27 26.41 31.65 50.94
C SER A 27 27.25 30.62 50.13
N MET A 28 28.25 31.03 49.31
CA MET A 28 29.70 31.21 49.64
C MET A 28 30.37 29.88 50.06
N GLU A 29 31.41 29.34 49.42
CA GLU A 29 32.73 29.84 48.97
C GLU A 29 33.34 28.79 47.99
N TYR A 30 34.33 28.97 47.10
CA TYR A 30 35.23 30.06 46.66
C TYR A 30 35.81 29.61 45.28
N THR A 31 35.96 30.58 44.36
CA THR A 31 37.11 30.87 43.44
C THR A 31 37.93 29.71 42.81
N SER A 32 38.42 29.78 41.56
CA SER A 32 38.77 30.93 40.70
C SER A 32 39.20 30.49 39.30
N GLY A 33 38.99 31.40 38.32
CA GLY A 33 39.88 31.66 37.17
C GLY A 33 39.60 30.81 35.92
N LEU A 34 38.86 31.30 34.92
CA LEU A 34 39.25 32.25 33.85
C LEU A 34 40.19 31.63 32.78
N ASP A 35 39.60 30.93 31.80
CA ASP A 35 39.36 31.32 30.38
C ASP A 35 40.43 32.16 29.62
N PRO A 36 40.40 32.26 28.27
CA PRO A 36 41.11 31.38 27.34
C PRO A 36 41.91 32.18 26.27
N GLY A 37 42.73 31.52 25.46
CA GLY A 37 43.23 32.15 24.22
C GLY A 37 44.40 31.43 23.54
N PRO A 38 44.54 31.54 22.20
CA PRO A 38 44.94 30.45 21.29
C PRO A 38 46.33 30.71 20.65
N PRO A 39 46.65 30.17 19.45
CA PRO A 39 46.66 28.79 18.92
C PRO A 39 48.14 28.40 18.57
N LEU A 40 48.40 27.23 17.93
CA LEU A 40 49.32 27.09 16.75
C LEU A 40 49.72 25.64 16.41
N LYS A 41 49.89 25.45 15.10
CA LYS A 41 50.26 24.25 14.32
C LYS A 41 51.55 23.54 14.75
N ARG A 42 51.59 22.21 14.60
CA ARG A 42 52.80 21.41 14.30
C ARG A 42 52.38 20.17 13.49
N ARG A 43 52.57 20.15 12.17
CA ARG A 43 53.74 19.80 11.34
C ARG A 43 53.86 18.29 11.07
N GLN A 44 53.78 17.98 9.77
CA GLN A 44 53.95 16.68 9.10
C GLN A 44 55.26 15.97 9.46
N LEU A 45 55.22 14.64 9.35
CA LEU A 45 56.39 13.80 9.06
C LEU A 45 56.10 12.97 7.80
N SER A 46 56.97 13.20 6.82
CA SER A 46 57.08 12.61 5.49
C SER A 46 57.60 11.17 5.52
N ARG A 47 57.13 10.33 4.60
CA ARG A 47 57.90 9.21 4.04
C ARG A 47 57.71 9.18 2.52
N LEU A 48 58.78 9.53 1.81
CA LEU A 48 59.03 9.27 0.38
C LEU A 48 59.50 7.81 0.24
N SER A 49 58.86 7.05 -0.64
CA SER A 49 59.35 6.62 -1.98
C SER A 49 60.21 5.36 -1.97
N ALA A 50 59.68 4.31 -2.61
CA ALA A 50 60.46 3.33 -3.34
C ALA A 50 59.71 3.08 -4.65
N GLU A 51 60.31 3.48 -5.76
CA GLU A 51 59.91 3.19 -7.12
C GLU A 51 60.30 1.74 -7.44
N GLU A 52 59.38 0.96 -8.00
CA GLU A 52 59.74 -0.11 -8.93
C GLU A 52 58.79 -0.06 -10.12
N SER A 53 59.40 0.23 -11.26
CA SER A 53 58.86 0.26 -12.61
C SER A 53 58.56 -1.14 -13.12
N PHE A 54 57.33 -1.37 -13.58
CA PHE A 54 57.03 -2.41 -14.56
C PHE A 54 56.23 -1.79 -15.71
N ASP A 55 56.92 -1.68 -16.84
CA ASP A 55 56.33 -1.48 -18.16
C ASP A 55 55.41 -2.65 -18.49
N GLY A 56 54.20 -2.33 -18.93
CA GLY A 56 53.17 -3.30 -19.27
C GLY A 56 51.84 -2.61 -19.42
N ALA A 57 51.69 -1.82 -20.50
CA ALA A 57 50.40 -1.33 -20.92
C ALA A 57 49.44 -2.53 -21.09
N PRO A 58 48.32 -2.60 -20.37
CA PRO A 58 47.23 -3.45 -20.79
C PRO A 58 46.54 -2.71 -21.94
N ASP A 59 46.65 -3.33 -23.10
CA ASP A 59 45.89 -3.11 -24.31
C ASP A 59 44.43 -2.77 -23.96
N ASN A 60 44.06 -1.49 -24.06
CA ASN A 60 42.68 -1.01 -23.93
C ASN A 60 41.94 -1.29 -25.25
N GLY A 61 41.87 -2.57 -25.61
CA GLY A 61 41.36 -3.06 -26.88
C GLY A 61 40.52 -4.32 -26.71
N ASP A 62 39.45 -4.25 -25.91
CA ASP A 62 38.21 -5.03 -26.12
C ASP A 62 37.21 -4.74 -24.99
N LEU A 63 36.61 -3.55 -25.04
CA LEU A 63 35.27 -3.34 -24.51
C LEU A 63 34.35 -3.26 -25.73
N ASP A 64 33.29 -4.09 -25.72
CA ASP A 64 32.06 -3.96 -26.50
C ASP A 64 31.68 -5.14 -27.41
N ASN A 65 31.78 -6.36 -26.89
CA ASN A 65 30.77 -7.36 -27.26
C ASN A 65 30.19 -8.07 -26.01
N PRO A 66 28.98 -7.71 -25.56
CA PRO A 66 28.30 -8.37 -24.45
C PRO A 66 28.20 -9.89 -24.61
N ILE A 67 28.16 -10.38 -25.85
CA ILE A 67 28.11 -11.80 -26.20
C ILE A 67 29.48 -12.46 -25.96
N SER A 68 30.59 -11.79 -26.25
CA SER A 68 31.93 -12.36 -25.98
C SER A 68 32.23 -12.40 -24.48
N PHE A 69 31.73 -11.42 -23.72
CA PHE A 69 31.79 -11.45 -22.25
C PHE A 69 30.98 -12.63 -21.70
N TRP A 70 29.73 -12.82 -22.15
CA TRP A 70 28.91 -13.96 -21.72
C TRP A 70 29.54 -15.30 -22.09
N ALA A 71 30.11 -15.41 -23.30
CA ALA A 71 30.78 -16.63 -23.74
C ALA A 71 32.02 -16.99 -22.91
N ARG A 72 32.67 -16.00 -22.28
CA ARG A 72 33.85 -16.18 -21.43
C ARG A 72 33.49 -16.45 -19.96
N GLU A 73 32.58 -15.65 -19.41
CA GLU A 73 32.28 -15.62 -17.97
C GLU A 73 31.04 -16.44 -17.59
N GLY A 74 30.24 -16.87 -18.58
CA GLY A 74 29.00 -17.63 -18.36
C GLY A 74 27.84 -16.81 -17.80
N HIS A 75 28.00 -15.50 -17.67
CA HIS A 75 26.96 -14.57 -17.26
C HIS A 75 27.13 -13.22 -17.97
N TRP A 76 26.05 -12.43 -18.01
CA TRP A 76 26.09 -11.09 -18.60
C TRP A 76 26.89 -10.10 -17.74
N PRO A 77 27.44 -9.01 -18.32
CA PRO A 77 28.12 -7.96 -17.56
C PRO A 77 27.18 -7.29 -16.56
N ARG A 78 27.68 -6.93 -15.37
CA ARG A 78 26.85 -6.41 -14.26
C ARG A 78 26.26 -5.04 -14.56
N GLU A 79 26.94 -4.24 -15.36
CA GLU A 79 26.57 -2.86 -15.72
C GLU A 79 25.20 -2.80 -16.43
N TYR A 80 24.80 -3.90 -17.09
CA TYR A 80 23.47 -4.02 -17.71
C TYR A 80 22.33 -4.14 -16.70
N PHE A 81 22.61 -4.65 -15.50
CA PHE A 81 21.61 -4.91 -14.45
C PHE A 81 21.69 -3.93 -13.27
N GLU A 82 22.82 -3.27 -13.06
CA GLU A 82 23.03 -2.33 -11.95
C GLU A 82 21.96 -1.24 -11.88
N SER A 83 21.59 -0.64 -13.02
CA SER A 83 20.56 0.42 -13.06
C SER A 83 19.14 -0.07 -12.69
N THR A 84 18.86 -1.36 -12.86
CA THR A 84 17.58 -1.98 -12.49
C THR A 84 17.58 -2.37 -11.02
N ILE A 85 18.69 -2.92 -10.52
CA ILE A 85 18.87 -3.29 -9.11
C ILE A 85 18.76 -2.05 -8.22
N GLU A 86 19.51 -0.98 -8.52
CA GLU A 86 19.51 0.25 -7.73
C GLU A 86 18.12 0.90 -7.63
N ARG A 87 17.32 0.80 -8.71
CA ARG A 87 15.97 1.37 -8.76
C ARG A 87 15.02 0.69 -7.78
N ALA A 88 15.17 -0.62 -7.60
CA ALA A 88 14.27 -1.44 -6.78
C ALA A 88 14.68 -1.49 -5.30
N LEU A 89 15.90 -1.03 -4.95
CA LEU A 89 16.38 -1.02 -3.57
C LEU A 89 15.47 -0.22 -2.63
N ALA A 90 15.51 -0.60 -1.35
CA ALA A 90 14.78 0.09 -0.30
C ALA A 90 15.18 1.58 -0.23
N ARG A 91 14.19 2.43 0.02
CA ARG A 91 14.38 3.89 0.11
C ARG A 91 14.39 4.33 1.55
N LYS A 92 15.47 4.99 1.96
CA LYS A 92 15.53 5.66 3.26
C LYS A 92 14.47 6.74 3.35
N ARG A 93 13.66 6.67 4.39
CA ARG A 93 12.69 7.72 4.71
C ARG A 93 13.45 8.94 5.23
N ARG A 94 13.36 10.07 4.52
CA ARG A 94 13.94 11.34 4.98
C ARG A 94 13.24 11.75 6.29
N LYS A 95 14.02 11.91 7.37
CA LYS A 95 13.53 12.26 8.71
C LYS A 95 12.77 13.60 8.67
N GLN A 96 11.45 13.53 8.70
CA GLN A 96 10.64 14.56 9.35
C GLN A 96 10.39 14.03 10.76
N SER A 97 10.86 14.75 11.77
CA SER A 97 10.78 14.37 13.18
C SER A 97 9.34 14.02 13.55
N ASN A 98 9.05 12.72 13.74
CA ASN A 98 8.05 12.19 14.66
C ASN A 98 8.24 10.67 14.83
N SER A 99 8.00 10.25 16.07
CA SER A 99 8.33 8.97 16.71
C SER A 99 8.06 7.68 15.92
N ALA A 100 8.85 6.65 16.23
CA ALA A 100 8.75 5.27 15.75
C ALA A 100 7.54 4.52 16.35
N THR A 101 6.33 4.99 16.05
CA THR A 101 5.09 4.24 16.27
C THR A 101 4.53 3.75 14.93
N CYS A 102 4.11 2.49 14.87
CA CYS A 102 3.41 1.91 13.71
C CYS A 102 2.13 2.69 13.37
N THR A 103 1.57 3.41 14.35
CA THR A 103 0.52 4.42 14.17
C THR A 103 1.15 5.74 13.78
N THR A 104 0.91 6.20 12.55
CA THR A 104 1.24 7.57 12.17
C THR A 104 0.10 8.51 12.62
N PRO A 105 0.36 9.80 12.86
CA PRO A 105 -0.69 10.77 13.17
C PRO A 105 -1.83 10.82 12.12
N SER A 106 -1.57 10.36 10.89
CA SER A 106 -2.57 10.26 9.84
C SER A 106 -3.54 9.07 10.02
N ASP A 107 -3.12 8.00 10.68
CA ASP A 107 -3.98 6.83 10.94
C ASP A 107 -5.13 7.16 11.89
N GLN A 108 -4.89 8.13 12.78
CA GLN A 108 -5.85 8.64 13.76
C GLN A 108 -6.81 9.71 13.21
N LYS A 109 -6.61 10.18 11.96
CA LYS A 109 -7.48 11.19 11.35
C LYS A 109 -8.84 10.60 10.99
N PRO A 110 -9.91 11.42 10.98
CA PRO A 110 -11.19 11.01 10.41
C PRO A 110 -11.06 10.55 8.95
N ARG A 111 -11.81 9.51 8.58
CA ARG A 111 -11.78 8.89 7.23
C ARG A 111 -12.07 9.88 6.09
N GLU A 112 -12.90 10.87 6.37
CA GLU A 112 -13.24 11.96 5.45
C GLU A 112 -12.04 12.86 5.11
N GLU A 113 -11.18 13.14 6.10
CA GLU A 113 -9.95 13.91 5.88
C GLU A 113 -8.92 13.12 5.07
N LYS A 114 -8.87 11.78 5.25
CA LYS A 114 -8.02 10.88 4.44
C LYS A 114 -8.41 10.90 2.96
N SER A 115 -9.72 10.99 2.70
CA SER A 115 -10.28 10.98 1.35
C SER A 115 -10.17 12.33 0.63
N ALA A 116 -9.73 13.40 1.30
CA ALA A 116 -9.83 14.77 0.81
C ALA A 116 -9.18 14.98 -0.56
N GLN A 117 -7.99 14.41 -0.79
CA GLN A 117 -7.29 14.55 -2.08
C GLN A 117 -7.99 13.79 -3.21
N TYR A 118 -8.65 12.67 -2.91
CA TYR A 118 -9.33 11.83 -3.89
C TYR A 118 -10.70 12.37 -4.31
N ARG A 119 -11.27 13.30 -3.53
CA ARG A 119 -12.52 14.00 -3.89
C ARG A 119 -12.37 14.84 -5.15
N ASP A 120 -11.18 15.39 -5.37
CA ASP A 120 -10.89 16.21 -6.54
C ASP A 120 -10.83 15.34 -7.82
N PRO A 121 -11.70 15.58 -8.83
CA PRO A 121 -11.64 14.84 -10.09
C PRO A 121 -10.27 14.93 -10.79
N ARG A 122 -9.50 16.00 -10.55
CA ARG A 122 -8.14 16.18 -11.09
C ARG A 122 -7.15 15.15 -10.53
N TYR A 123 -7.48 14.44 -9.47
CA TYR A 123 -6.66 13.33 -8.96
C TYR A 123 -6.46 12.23 -10.01
N LYS A 124 -7.46 11.98 -10.89
CA LYS A 124 -7.30 11.07 -12.04
C LYS A 124 -6.17 11.55 -12.97
N ALA A 125 -6.09 12.85 -13.24
CA ALA A 125 -5.02 13.42 -14.06
C ALA A 125 -3.66 13.34 -13.34
N LEU A 126 -3.62 13.56 -12.02
CA LEU A 126 -2.41 13.37 -11.22
C LEU A 126 -1.87 11.94 -11.33
N LEU A 127 -2.74 10.92 -11.22
CA LEU A 127 -2.35 9.52 -11.43
C LEU A 127 -1.80 9.28 -12.85
N ALA A 128 -2.43 9.86 -13.88
CA ALA A 128 -1.96 9.74 -15.26
C ALA A 128 -0.55 10.34 -15.45
N THR A 129 -0.21 11.45 -14.77
CA THR A 129 1.18 11.98 -14.79
C THR A 129 2.21 11.04 -14.17
N LYS A 130 1.76 10.04 -13.41
CA LYS A 130 2.58 8.97 -12.80
C LYS A 130 2.47 7.64 -13.56
N GLY A 131 1.89 7.65 -14.75
CA GLY A 131 1.71 6.45 -15.58
C GLY A 131 0.58 5.53 -15.11
N SER A 132 -0.32 5.98 -14.23
CA SER A 132 -1.48 5.21 -13.75
C SER A 132 -2.77 5.75 -14.36
N PHE A 133 -3.46 4.91 -15.10
CA PHE A 133 -4.65 5.26 -15.86
C PHE A 133 -5.87 4.50 -15.33
N MET A 134 -6.89 5.24 -14.94
CA MET A 134 -8.19 4.68 -14.53
C MET A 134 -9.07 4.29 -15.73
N ASP A 135 -8.46 3.69 -16.75
CA ASP A 135 -9.11 3.23 -17.98
C ASP A 135 -8.41 1.97 -18.50
N LYS A 136 -9.01 1.33 -19.51
CA LYS A 136 -8.37 0.25 -20.26
C LYS A 136 -7.27 0.84 -21.16
N SER A 137 -6.19 0.09 -21.32
CA SER A 137 -5.25 0.32 -22.43
C SER A 137 -5.91 -0.09 -23.75
N ASP A 138 -5.52 0.57 -24.85
CA ASP A 138 -5.89 0.18 -26.22
C ASP A 138 -5.47 -1.27 -26.55
N LEU A 139 -4.41 -1.78 -25.90
CA LEU A 139 -3.95 -3.17 -26.06
C LEU A 139 -4.77 -4.18 -25.24
N GLY A 140 -5.65 -3.70 -24.36
CA GLY A 140 -6.45 -4.52 -23.46
C GLY A 140 -5.62 -5.34 -22.46
N ILE A 141 -6.29 -6.31 -21.81
CA ILE A 141 -5.64 -7.34 -20.98
C ILE A 141 -5.31 -8.57 -21.84
N ALA A 142 -4.35 -9.37 -21.39
CA ALA A 142 -3.99 -10.63 -22.02
C ALA A 142 -5.15 -11.63 -22.02
N GLU A 143 -5.22 -12.50 -23.03
CA GLU A 143 -6.28 -13.53 -23.16
C GLU A 143 -6.35 -14.49 -21.96
N ALA A 144 -5.21 -14.80 -21.34
CA ALA A 144 -5.18 -15.57 -20.10
C ALA A 144 -5.96 -14.87 -18.98
N SER A 145 -5.71 -13.57 -18.77
CA SER A 145 -6.42 -12.77 -17.78
C SER A 145 -7.92 -12.61 -18.10
N LYS A 146 -8.32 -12.52 -19.39
CA LYS A 146 -9.75 -12.55 -19.77
C LYS A 146 -10.43 -13.84 -19.33
N ARG A 147 -9.80 -14.99 -19.62
CA ARG A 147 -10.30 -16.31 -19.20
C ARG A 147 -10.38 -16.41 -17.68
N THR A 148 -9.34 -15.97 -16.97
CA THR A 148 -9.35 -15.90 -15.51
C THR A 148 -10.52 -15.07 -14.98
N CYS A 149 -10.75 -13.86 -15.49
CA CYS A 149 -11.91 -13.05 -15.08
C CYS A 149 -13.24 -13.76 -15.28
N HIS A 150 -13.42 -14.44 -16.43
CA HIS A 150 -14.63 -15.22 -16.68
C HIS A 150 -14.78 -16.37 -15.67
N THR A 151 -13.71 -17.11 -15.39
CA THR A 151 -13.71 -18.18 -14.37
C THR A 151 -14.06 -17.63 -12.99
N LEU A 152 -13.43 -16.53 -12.57
CA LEU A 152 -13.68 -15.91 -11.27
C LEU A 152 -15.12 -15.42 -11.10
N LEU A 153 -15.77 -14.99 -12.19
CA LEU A 153 -17.17 -14.56 -12.18
C LEU A 153 -18.18 -15.72 -12.20
N SER A 154 -17.80 -16.86 -12.78
CA SER A 154 -18.73 -17.96 -13.07
C SER A 154 -18.59 -19.15 -12.12
N ALA A 155 -17.45 -19.31 -11.46
CA ALA A 155 -17.23 -20.43 -10.56
C ALA A 155 -18.13 -20.32 -9.32
N GLU A 156 -18.85 -21.40 -9.04
CA GLU A 156 -19.76 -21.46 -7.90
C GLU A 156 -18.97 -21.55 -6.58
N GLN A 157 -19.49 -20.88 -5.56
CA GLN A 157 -18.88 -20.83 -4.24
C GLN A 157 -19.91 -21.05 -3.16
N THR A 158 -19.48 -21.69 -2.07
CA THR A 158 -20.31 -21.92 -0.89
C THR A 158 -20.68 -20.59 -0.24
N ILE A 159 -21.97 -20.33 -0.09
CA ILE A 159 -22.48 -19.13 0.59
C ILE A 159 -22.63 -19.39 2.10
N PRO A 160 -22.41 -18.37 2.96
CA PRO A 160 -22.63 -18.50 4.39
C PRO A 160 -24.11 -18.74 4.72
N LYS A 161 -24.43 -19.80 5.48
CA LYS A 161 -25.80 -20.15 5.86
C LYS A 161 -26.42 -19.15 6.84
N GLU A 162 -25.66 -18.78 7.87
CA GLU A 162 -26.04 -17.74 8.82
C GLU A 162 -25.49 -16.41 8.34
N SER A 163 -26.32 -15.66 7.61
CA SER A 163 -25.93 -14.41 6.95
C SER A 163 -27.07 -13.40 6.93
N LEU A 164 -26.73 -12.11 6.92
CA LEU A 164 -27.68 -11.03 6.66
C LEU A 164 -28.18 -11.01 5.21
N PHE A 165 -27.52 -11.71 4.28
CA PHE A 165 -27.96 -11.85 2.89
C PHE A 165 -28.91 -13.02 2.62
N ARG A 166 -29.35 -13.72 3.67
CA ARG A 166 -30.42 -14.73 3.57
C ARG A 166 -31.68 -14.14 2.96
N ASP A 167 -32.39 -14.90 2.13
CA ASP A 167 -33.54 -14.43 1.36
C ASP A 167 -34.61 -13.76 2.22
N ASP A 168 -34.89 -14.32 3.39
CA ASP A 168 -35.88 -13.80 4.33
C ASP A 168 -35.43 -12.56 5.12
N LEU A 169 -34.12 -12.29 5.18
CA LEU A 169 -33.52 -11.17 5.93
C LEU A 169 -32.97 -10.05 5.03
N PHE A 170 -32.86 -10.30 3.72
CA PHE A 170 -32.11 -9.45 2.81
C PHE A 170 -32.72 -8.04 2.70
N ASP A 171 -34.03 -7.93 2.49
CA ASP A 171 -34.72 -6.63 2.42
C ASP A 171 -34.60 -5.84 3.75
N GLN A 172 -34.78 -6.53 4.89
CA GLN A 172 -34.59 -5.91 6.21
C GLN A 172 -33.15 -5.42 6.41
N THR A 173 -32.17 -6.20 5.94
CA THR A 173 -30.76 -5.84 6.00
C THR A 173 -30.48 -4.59 5.19
N CYS A 174 -30.94 -4.53 3.94
CA CYS A 174 -30.74 -3.38 3.05
C CYS A 174 -31.34 -2.10 3.66
N ARG A 175 -32.58 -2.16 4.14
CA ARG A 175 -33.24 -1.03 4.83
C ARG A 175 -32.49 -0.58 6.09
N SER A 176 -31.83 -1.52 6.78
CA SER A 176 -31.10 -1.18 8.01
C SER A 176 -29.82 -0.38 7.76
N VAL A 177 -29.27 -0.44 6.54
CA VAL A 177 -27.97 0.16 6.16
C VAL A 177 -28.06 1.36 5.20
N GLU A 178 -29.21 1.58 4.54
CA GLU A 178 -29.41 2.60 3.49
C GLU A 178 -28.88 4.01 3.88
N ASP A 179 -29.30 4.52 5.04
CA ASP A 179 -28.92 5.84 5.55
C ASP A 179 -27.86 5.79 6.66
N ARG A 180 -27.02 4.74 6.65
CA ARG A 180 -25.99 4.55 7.67
C ARG A 180 -24.61 4.95 7.18
N ASN A 181 -23.75 5.30 8.13
CA ASN A 181 -22.38 5.71 7.86
C ASN A 181 -21.52 4.56 7.29
N GLU A 182 -20.36 4.91 6.74
CA GLU A 182 -19.45 3.95 6.12
C GLU A 182 -18.97 2.85 7.09
N ALA A 183 -18.89 3.14 8.39
CA ALA A 183 -18.52 2.14 9.40
C ALA A 183 -19.59 1.06 9.56
N ARG A 184 -20.87 1.43 9.44
CA ARG A 184 -21.97 0.46 9.47
C ARG A 184 -21.97 -0.42 8.24
N ILE A 185 -21.76 0.16 7.06
CA ILE A 185 -21.67 -0.58 5.80
C ILE A 185 -20.46 -1.53 5.84
N LEU A 186 -19.31 -1.05 6.30
CA LEU A 186 -18.09 -1.85 6.44
C LEU A 186 -18.30 -3.07 7.34
N ARG A 187 -19.07 -2.94 8.41
CA ARG A 187 -19.32 -4.03 9.36
C ARG A 187 -20.37 -5.03 8.86
N ASP A 188 -21.50 -4.53 8.34
CA ASP A 188 -22.68 -5.36 8.08
C ASP A 188 -22.74 -5.88 6.63
N ILE A 189 -22.15 -5.15 5.67
CA ILE A 189 -22.24 -5.46 4.23
C ILE A 189 -20.91 -5.96 3.68
N THR A 190 -19.78 -5.33 4.01
CA THR A 190 -18.48 -5.71 3.41
C THR A 190 -18.13 -7.18 3.58
N PRO A 191 -18.33 -7.86 4.73
CA PRO A 191 -18.03 -9.28 4.85
C PRO A 191 -18.85 -10.18 3.90
N LEU A 192 -19.98 -9.68 3.38
CA LEU A 192 -20.87 -10.34 2.43
C LEU A 192 -20.61 -9.94 0.97
N ILE A 193 -19.61 -9.08 0.72
CA ILE A 193 -19.16 -8.64 -0.61
C ILE A 193 -17.69 -9.03 -0.81
N VAL A 194 -16.85 -8.74 0.18
CA VAL A 194 -15.41 -9.03 0.26
C VAL A 194 -15.17 -9.79 1.57
N PRO A 195 -15.33 -11.13 1.59
CA PRO A 195 -15.12 -11.91 2.80
C PRO A 195 -13.68 -11.81 3.32
N SER A 196 -13.54 -11.91 4.64
CA SER A 196 -12.26 -11.94 5.33
C SER A 196 -11.49 -13.22 4.99
N ALA A 197 -10.29 -13.07 4.45
CA ALA A 197 -9.39 -14.19 4.16
C ALA A 197 -8.93 -14.89 5.44
N GLU A 198 -8.66 -14.12 6.50
CA GLU A 198 -8.22 -14.67 7.79
C GLU A 198 -9.33 -15.44 8.50
N ILE A 199 -10.55 -14.90 8.52
CA ILE A 199 -11.70 -15.61 9.10
C ILE A 199 -11.97 -16.89 8.30
N LEU A 200 -11.89 -16.87 6.96
CA LEU A 200 -12.01 -18.09 6.16
C LEU A 200 -10.91 -19.11 6.46
N ALA A 201 -9.67 -18.67 6.71
CA ALA A 201 -8.56 -19.53 7.12
C ALA A 201 -8.81 -20.18 8.49
N ILE A 202 -9.32 -19.41 9.47
CA ILE A 202 -9.71 -19.91 10.81
C ILE A 202 -10.81 -20.97 10.70
N HIS A 203 -11.78 -20.78 9.80
CA HIS A 203 -12.86 -21.73 9.54
C HIS A 203 -12.43 -22.97 8.72
N GLY A 204 -11.14 -23.13 8.42
CA GLY A 204 -10.59 -24.35 7.83
C GLY A 204 -10.09 -24.22 6.39
N SER A 205 -10.14 -23.03 5.78
CA SER A 205 -9.56 -22.78 4.45
C SER A 205 -8.03 -22.66 4.55
N ILE A 206 -7.35 -23.78 4.82
CA ILE A 206 -5.92 -23.80 5.17
C ILE A 206 -5.02 -23.17 4.10
N GLY A 207 -5.43 -23.17 2.82
CA GLY A 207 -4.71 -22.54 1.73
C GLY A 207 -4.62 -21.01 1.85
N LEU A 208 -5.45 -20.39 2.69
CA LEU A 208 -5.47 -18.94 2.91
C LEU A 208 -4.58 -18.49 4.07
N LYS A 209 -3.91 -19.41 4.79
CA LYS A 209 -2.98 -19.06 5.89
C LYS A 209 -1.75 -18.26 5.43
N CYS A 210 -1.45 -18.28 4.13
CA CYS A 210 -0.41 -17.44 3.55
C CYS A 210 -0.85 -15.97 3.38
N LEU A 211 -2.12 -15.66 3.59
CA LEU A 211 -2.68 -14.34 3.43
C LEU A 211 -2.81 -13.65 4.78
N ILE A 212 -2.70 -12.32 4.74
CA ILE A 212 -3.06 -11.43 5.85
C ILE A 212 -3.92 -10.30 5.30
N GLU A 213 -4.85 -9.83 6.11
CA GLU A 213 -5.68 -8.66 5.79
C GLU A 213 -5.35 -7.50 6.73
N ILE A 214 -5.55 -6.28 6.24
CA ILE A 214 -5.46 -5.07 7.04
C ILE A 214 -6.74 -4.26 6.87
N LEU A 215 -7.17 -3.62 7.96
CA LEU A 215 -8.42 -2.87 8.04
C LEU A 215 -8.12 -1.40 8.32
N ASN A 216 -8.31 -0.53 7.31
CA ASN A 216 -8.07 0.91 7.44
C ASN A 216 -6.66 1.22 7.97
N GLU A 217 -5.66 0.44 7.57
CA GLU A 217 -4.25 0.69 7.88
C GLU A 217 -3.55 1.39 6.72
N GLY A 218 -2.77 2.42 7.02
CA GLY A 218 -2.02 3.12 6.00
C GLY A 218 -0.84 2.31 5.47
N TRP A 219 -0.62 2.37 4.17
CA TRP A 219 0.49 1.69 3.49
C TRP A 219 1.81 2.44 3.74
N ASN A 220 2.28 2.38 4.98
CA ASN A 220 3.40 3.15 5.52
C ASN A 220 4.77 2.69 5.03
N ASN A 221 4.89 1.45 4.59
CA ASN A 221 6.14 0.87 4.10
C ASN A 221 6.22 0.88 2.58
N SER A 222 5.21 1.38 1.88
CA SER A 222 5.24 1.50 0.43
C SER A 222 6.01 2.74 -0.02
N VAL A 223 6.80 2.59 -1.08
CA VAL A 223 7.28 3.72 -1.87
C VAL A 223 6.07 4.49 -2.41
N PRO A 224 5.96 5.82 -2.22
CA PRO A 224 4.79 6.56 -2.68
C PRO A 224 4.73 6.67 -4.23
N LEU A 225 3.52 6.80 -4.77
CA LEU A 225 3.29 7.20 -6.17
C LEU A 225 2.97 8.70 -6.26
N THR A 226 2.16 9.19 -5.33
CA THR A 226 1.77 10.60 -5.18
C THR A 226 2.04 11.07 -3.75
N GLY A 227 1.69 12.31 -3.41
CA GLY A 227 1.80 12.80 -2.02
C GLY A 227 0.77 12.18 -1.06
N ALA A 228 -0.31 11.58 -1.58
CA ALA A 228 -1.26 10.84 -0.76
C ALA A 228 -0.65 9.52 -0.30
N ARG A 229 -0.98 9.08 0.91
CA ARG A 229 -0.67 7.73 1.40
C ARG A 229 -1.93 6.86 1.25
N PRO A 230 -1.88 5.74 0.52
CA PRO A 230 -2.98 4.79 0.48
C PRO A 230 -3.33 4.24 1.86
N GLN A 231 -4.62 4.06 2.10
CA GLN A 231 -5.17 3.49 3.33
C GLN A 231 -6.53 2.86 3.01
N PRO A 232 -6.56 1.71 2.33
CA PRO A 232 -7.78 1.00 2.00
C PRO A 232 -8.57 0.63 3.26
N ASP A 233 -9.90 0.58 3.14
CA ASP A 233 -10.77 0.16 4.25
C ASP A 233 -10.58 -1.32 4.58
N TYR A 234 -10.29 -2.10 3.54
CA TYR A 234 -9.87 -3.48 3.64
C TYR A 234 -8.85 -3.77 2.53
N SER A 235 -7.80 -4.52 2.82
CA SER A 235 -6.89 -5.01 1.78
C SER A 235 -6.25 -6.33 2.16
N VAL A 236 -5.86 -7.11 1.15
CA VAL A 236 -5.26 -8.44 1.28
C VAL A 236 -3.97 -8.52 0.47
N GLY A 237 -3.04 -9.28 1.01
CA GLY A 237 -1.73 -9.55 0.47
C GLY A 237 -1.15 -10.79 1.15
N PHE A 238 0.11 -11.06 0.86
CA PHE A 238 0.81 -12.19 1.44
C PHE A 238 1.40 -11.80 2.79
N TRP A 239 1.25 -12.69 3.76
CA TRP A 239 1.89 -12.57 5.04
C TRP A 239 3.39 -12.76 4.88
N ARG A 240 4.21 -11.99 5.59
CA ARG A 240 5.68 -12.13 5.57
C ARG A 240 6.11 -13.57 5.84
N GLU A 241 5.45 -14.23 6.78
CA GLU A 241 5.71 -15.61 7.21
C GLU A 241 5.27 -16.66 6.18
N ALA A 242 4.58 -16.27 5.11
CA ALA A 242 4.31 -17.15 3.97
C ALA A 242 5.58 -17.43 3.14
N PHE A 243 6.59 -16.56 3.21
CA PHE A 243 7.83 -16.70 2.46
C PHE A 243 8.88 -17.48 3.23
N THR A 244 9.67 -18.30 2.53
CA THR A 244 10.77 -19.05 3.14
C THR A 244 11.89 -18.11 3.62
N ALA A 245 12.72 -18.57 4.57
CA ALA A 245 13.88 -17.80 5.01
C ALA A 245 14.81 -17.41 3.85
N THR A 246 14.99 -18.30 2.87
CA THR A 246 15.77 -18.03 1.65
C THR A 246 15.15 -16.91 0.81
N GLN A 247 13.83 -16.96 0.59
CA GLN A 247 13.12 -15.91 -0.15
C GLN A 247 13.19 -14.56 0.58
N LEU A 248 13.01 -14.54 1.89
CA LEU A 248 13.14 -13.33 2.71
C LEU A 248 14.55 -12.74 2.67
N ASN A 249 15.58 -13.60 2.71
CA ASN A 249 16.96 -13.15 2.58
C ASN A 249 17.23 -12.49 1.21
N LYS A 250 16.65 -13.02 0.13
CA LYS A 250 16.77 -12.42 -1.21
C LYS A 250 16.01 -11.11 -1.34
N LEU A 251 14.86 -10.98 -0.67
CA LEU A 251 14.10 -9.73 -0.64
C LEU A 251 14.73 -8.65 0.27
N SER A 252 15.55 -9.05 1.24
CA SER A 252 16.11 -8.16 2.27
C SER A 252 16.68 -6.83 1.75
N PRO A 253 17.52 -6.81 0.68
CA PRO A 253 18.08 -5.55 0.16
C PRO A 253 17.02 -4.57 -0.38
N PHE A 254 15.90 -5.09 -0.88
CA PHE A 254 14.81 -4.31 -1.48
C PHE A 254 13.74 -3.90 -0.48
N ILE A 255 13.71 -4.58 0.67
CA ILE A 255 12.85 -4.25 1.81
C ILE A 255 13.51 -3.21 2.71
N GLY A 256 14.81 -3.37 2.97
CA GLY A 256 15.58 -2.49 3.84
C GLY A 256 15.22 -2.65 5.31
N ASP A 257 15.60 -1.68 6.13
CA ASP A 257 15.24 -1.64 7.55
C ASP A 257 13.85 -1.03 7.72
N PHE A 258 12.83 -1.86 7.50
CA PHE A 258 11.43 -1.44 7.64
C PHE A 258 11.09 -1.00 9.08
N ILE A 259 11.85 -1.44 10.09
CA ILE A 259 11.70 -1.01 11.49
C ILE A 259 12.20 0.43 11.65
N ALA A 260 13.32 0.77 11.00
CA ALA A 260 13.80 2.15 10.92
C ALA A 260 12.97 3.04 9.98
N GLY A 261 11.98 2.46 9.28
CA GLY A 261 11.02 3.16 8.44
C GLY A 261 11.43 3.26 6.97
N ASP A 262 12.35 2.40 6.50
CA ASP A 262 12.63 2.28 5.07
C ASP A 262 11.37 1.89 4.28
N LEU A 263 11.29 2.40 3.06
CA LEU A 263 10.19 2.18 2.14
C LEU A 263 10.59 1.20 1.05
N SER A 264 9.67 0.33 0.66
CA SER A 264 9.88 -0.70 -0.35
C SER A 264 8.75 -0.70 -1.38
N TYR A 265 9.04 -1.26 -2.54
CA TYR A 265 8.02 -1.53 -3.56
C TYR A 265 7.17 -2.76 -3.23
N PHE A 266 7.67 -3.64 -2.37
CA PHE A 266 7.12 -4.99 -2.19
C PHE A 266 6.17 -5.11 -0.99
N MET A 267 5.97 -4.06 -0.20
CA MET A 267 5.11 -4.11 0.97
C MET A 267 4.26 -2.85 1.15
N ALA A 268 3.07 -3.06 1.71
CA ALA A 268 2.15 -2.03 2.16
C ALA A 268 2.45 -1.62 3.60
N THR A 269 2.47 -2.61 4.50
CA THR A 269 2.83 -2.48 5.92
C THR A 269 4.01 -3.41 6.21
N TYR A 270 4.52 -3.41 7.44
CA TYR A 270 5.62 -4.31 7.83
C TYR A 270 5.27 -5.81 7.70
N SER A 271 3.98 -6.16 7.66
CA SER A 271 3.47 -7.53 7.59
C SER A 271 2.80 -7.89 6.26
N LEU A 272 2.28 -6.90 5.51
CA LEU A 272 1.54 -7.11 4.25
C LEU A 272 2.46 -6.95 3.03
N TYR A 273 2.87 -8.07 2.45
CA TYR A 273 3.76 -8.15 1.29
C TYR A 273 2.93 -8.39 0.02
N PHE A 274 3.36 -7.81 -1.10
CA PHE A 274 2.72 -7.91 -2.42
C PHE A 274 1.18 -7.90 -2.31
N PRO A 275 0.58 -6.79 -1.83
CA PRO A 275 -0.87 -6.66 -1.76
C PRO A 275 -1.48 -6.88 -3.15
N PHE A 276 -2.64 -7.53 -3.22
CA PHE A 276 -3.31 -7.82 -4.50
C PHE A 276 -4.81 -7.54 -4.48
N LEU A 277 -5.39 -7.21 -3.32
CA LEU A 277 -6.79 -6.84 -3.21
C LEU A 277 -6.94 -5.59 -2.34
N ALA A 278 -7.71 -4.61 -2.79
CA ALA A 278 -8.18 -3.51 -1.96
C ALA A 278 -9.69 -3.32 -2.09
N CYS A 279 -10.32 -2.92 -1.00
CA CYS A 279 -11.72 -2.56 -0.95
C CYS A 279 -11.89 -1.18 -0.32
N GLU A 280 -12.73 -0.36 -0.95
CA GLU A 280 -13.10 0.96 -0.48
C GLU A 280 -14.62 1.03 -0.38
N VAL A 281 -15.09 1.34 0.81
CA VAL A 281 -16.51 1.47 1.14
C VAL A 281 -16.87 2.95 1.16
N LYS A 282 -18.06 3.27 0.67
CA LYS A 282 -18.58 4.64 0.70
C LYS A 282 -20.05 4.66 1.14
N CYS A 283 -20.49 5.82 1.59
CA CYS A 283 -21.89 6.11 1.85
C CYS A 283 -22.44 6.92 0.66
N GLY A 284 -23.30 6.31 -0.15
CA GLY A 284 -23.94 6.93 -1.32
C GLY A 284 -23.19 6.78 -2.65
N ALA A 285 -23.94 6.70 -3.75
CA ALA A 285 -23.43 6.32 -5.07
C ALA A 285 -22.41 7.32 -5.67
N ALA A 286 -22.59 8.63 -5.46
CA ALA A 286 -21.67 9.66 -5.94
C ALA A 286 -20.26 9.57 -5.31
N ALA A 287 -20.13 8.83 -4.20
CA ALA A 287 -18.86 8.62 -3.53
C ALA A 287 -18.05 7.44 -4.10
N LEU A 288 -18.65 6.55 -4.91
CA LEU A 288 -17.92 5.41 -5.51
C LEU A 288 -16.82 5.85 -6.48
N ASP A 289 -16.92 7.03 -7.10
CA ASP A 289 -15.82 7.56 -7.92
C ASP A 289 -14.59 7.94 -7.08
N ILE A 290 -14.79 8.29 -5.81
CA ILE A 290 -13.72 8.55 -4.85
C ILE A 290 -13.06 7.21 -4.47
N ALA A 291 -13.88 6.19 -4.17
CA ALA A 291 -13.42 4.83 -3.91
C ALA A 291 -12.59 4.29 -5.08
N ASP A 292 -13.06 4.48 -6.30
CA ASP A 292 -12.37 4.06 -7.52
C ASP A 292 -10.99 4.73 -7.65
N ARG A 293 -10.85 6.02 -7.28
CA ARG A 293 -9.55 6.74 -7.31
C ARG A 293 -8.60 6.24 -6.22
N GLN A 294 -9.12 5.99 -5.01
CA GLN A 294 -8.34 5.42 -3.91
C GLN A 294 -7.83 4.03 -4.28
N ASN A 295 -8.71 3.16 -4.75
CA ASN A 295 -8.39 1.82 -5.20
C ASN A 295 -7.40 1.83 -6.37
N ALA A 296 -7.55 2.72 -7.35
CA ALA A 296 -6.60 2.83 -8.45
C ALA A 296 -5.18 3.21 -7.97
N HIS A 297 -5.08 4.10 -6.98
CA HIS A 297 -3.80 4.44 -6.38
C HIS A 297 -3.18 3.24 -5.65
N SER A 298 -3.94 2.59 -4.76
CA SER A 298 -3.50 1.41 -4.02
C SER A 298 -3.07 0.28 -4.95
N MET A 299 -3.89 -0.05 -5.94
CA MET A 299 -3.60 -1.16 -6.86
C MET A 299 -2.48 -0.84 -7.85
N THR A 300 -2.22 0.43 -8.15
CA THR A 300 -1.00 0.81 -8.88
C THR A 300 0.25 0.45 -8.08
N LEU A 301 0.26 0.71 -6.77
CA LEU A 301 1.40 0.34 -5.92
C LEU A 301 1.59 -1.19 -5.85
N ALA A 302 0.48 -1.93 -5.71
CA ALA A 302 0.46 -3.39 -5.74
C ALA A 302 1.07 -3.95 -7.03
N VAL A 303 0.54 -3.56 -8.20
CA VAL A 303 1.00 -4.02 -9.51
C VAL A 303 2.46 -3.62 -9.72
N ARG A 304 2.85 -2.39 -9.33
CA ARG A 304 4.23 -1.91 -9.43
C ARG A 304 5.19 -2.78 -8.61
N GLY A 305 4.81 -3.24 -7.42
CA GLY A 305 5.64 -4.13 -6.62
C GLY A 305 5.98 -5.43 -7.35
N VAL A 306 5.00 -6.05 -8.02
CA VAL A 306 5.23 -7.26 -8.82
C VAL A 306 6.06 -6.94 -10.06
N VAL A 307 5.82 -5.80 -10.72
CA VAL A 307 6.59 -5.37 -11.89
C VAL A 307 8.07 -5.17 -11.56
N GLU A 308 8.39 -4.46 -10.49
CA GLU A 308 9.78 -4.23 -10.07
C GLU A 308 10.48 -5.57 -9.75
N LEU A 309 9.79 -6.52 -9.11
CA LEU A 309 10.33 -7.87 -8.89
C LEU A 309 10.65 -8.58 -10.22
N PHE A 310 9.73 -8.54 -11.19
CA PHE A 310 9.89 -9.23 -12.46
C PHE A 310 10.96 -8.59 -13.36
N TYR A 311 11.15 -7.27 -13.28
CA TYR A 311 12.29 -6.61 -13.91
C TYR A 311 13.63 -7.03 -13.32
N LEU A 312 13.72 -7.23 -12.00
CA LEU A 312 14.96 -7.66 -11.36
C LEU A 312 15.46 -9.01 -11.89
N VAL A 313 14.54 -9.88 -12.31
CA VAL A 313 14.85 -11.21 -12.83
C VAL A 313 14.69 -11.33 -14.36
N GLY A 314 14.46 -10.22 -15.07
CA GLY A 314 14.36 -10.20 -16.54
C GLY A 314 13.17 -10.99 -17.09
N ARG A 315 12.08 -11.08 -16.33
CA ARG A 315 10.86 -11.85 -16.65
C ARG A 315 9.65 -10.96 -16.89
N GLU A 316 9.83 -9.65 -17.10
CA GLU A 316 8.75 -8.68 -17.25
C GLU A 316 7.72 -9.04 -18.34
N ASN A 317 8.15 -9.74 -19.39
CA ASN A 317 7.26 -10.23 -20.45
C ASN A 317 6.18 -11.22 -19.97
N GLU A 318 6.42 -11.94 -18.86
CA GLU A 318 5.44 -12.89 -18.29
C GLU A 318 4.21 -12.20 -17.70
N ILE A 319 4.37 -10.94 -17.29
CA ILE A 319 3.34 -10.17 -16.60
C ILE A 319 2.75 -9.05 -17.44
N ASP A 320 3.27 -8.81 -18.65
CA ASP A 320 2.70 -7.82 -19.57
C ASP A 320 1.22 -8.13 -19.83
N ARG A 321 0.38 -7.12 -19.58
CA ARG A 321 -1.08 -7.16 -19.70
C ARG A 321 -1.78 -8.22 -18.86
N GLN A 322 -1.09 -8.85 -17.91
CA GLN A 322 -1.72 -9.77 -16.94
C GLN A 322 -2.33 -8.98 -15.79
N ILE A 323 -3.52 -9.38 -15.35
CA ILE A 323 -4.10 -8.84 -14.10
C ILE A 323 -3.29 -9.39 -12.92
N LEU A 324 -2.74 -8.46 -12.15
CA LEU A 324 -1.88 -8.74 -10.97
C LEU A 324 -2.52 -8.28 -9.66
N ALA A 325 -3.63 -7.53 -9.70
CA ALA A 325 -4.36 -7.09 -8.52
C ALA A 325 -5.81 -6.79 -8.85
N PHE A 326 -6.66 -6.75 -7.83
CA PHE A 326 -8.10 -6.50 -7.93
C PHE A 326 -8.53 -5.40 -6.96
N SER A 327 -9.59 -4.69 -7.29
CA SER A 327 -10.26 -3.84 -6.31
C SER A 327 -11.76 -3.98 -6.33
N VAL A 328 -12.36 -3.76 -5.17
CA VAL A 328 -13.81 -3.65 -4.99
C VAL A 328 -14.15 -2.27 -4.43
N SER A 329 -15.10 -1.59 -5.05
CA SER A 329 -15.68 -0.37 -4.53
C SER A 329 -17.16 -0.61 -4.31
N HIS A 330 -17.66 -0.37 -3.10
CA HIS A 330 -19.07 -0.61 -2.83
C HIS A 330 -19.67 0.38 -1.82
N ASP A 331 -20.99 0.49 -1.86
CA ASP A 331 -21.80 1.18 -0.87
C ASP A 331 -22.86 0.23 -0.30
N HIS A 332 -23.99 0.75 0.16
CA HIS A 332 -25.08 -0.04 0.72
C HIS A 332 -25.90 -0.80 -0.35
N GLN A 333 -25.69 -0.56 -1.65
CA GLN A 333 -26.50 -1.15 -2.73
C GLN A 333 -25.71 -1.58 -3.97
N SER A 334 -24.58 -0.96 -4.25
CA SER A 334 -23.84 -1.11 -5.51
C SER A 334 -22.42 -1.60 -5.29
N VAL A 335 -21.92 -2.38 -6.24
CA VAL A 335 -20.55 -2.91 -6.27
C VAL A 335 -19.91 -2.66 -7.64
N ARG A 336 -18.64 -2.24 -7.63
CA ARG A 336 -17.76 -2.14 -8.80
C ARG A 336 -16.49 -2.96 -8.56
N ILE A 337 -16.15 -3.82 -9.51
CA ILE A 337 -15.01 -4.72 -9.46
C ILE A 337 -14.08 -4.40 -10.63
N TYR A 338 -12.80 -4.22 -10.33
CA TYR A 338 -11.75 -3.94 -11.32
C TYR A 338 -10.57 -4.89 -11.15
N GLY A 339 -9.91 -5.25 -12.26
CA GLY A 339 -8.58 -5.85 -12.27
C GLY A 339 -7.54 -4.85 -12.74
N TYR A 340 -6.31 -4.90 -12.22
CA TYR A 340 -5.23 -3.95 -12.53
C TYR A 340 -4.05 -4.69 -13.14
N TYR A 341 -3.44 -4.08 -14.15
CA TYR A 341 -2.43 -4.72 -14.97
C TYR A 341 -1.42 -3.71 -15.50
N PRO A 342 -0.16 -4.12 -15.74
CA PRO A 342 0.83 -3.30 -16.41
C PRO A 342 0.73 -3.46 -17.92
N VAL A 343 1.13 -2.43 -18.65
CA VAL A 343 1.53 -2.49 -20.06
C VAL A 343 2.98 -2.09 -20.13
N ILE A 344 3.81 -2.99 -20.65
CA ILE A 344 5.26 -2.89 -20.59
C ILE A 344 5.80 -2.61 -22.00
N ASN A 345 6.56 -1.53 -22.14
CA ASN A 345 7.23 -1.17 -23.38
C ASN A 345 8.70 -0.83 -23.08
N GLY A 346 9.55 -1.87 -23.12
CA GLY A 346 10.95 -1.75 -22.73
C GLY A 346 11.08 -1.33 -21.26
N LYS A 347 11.61 -0.13 -21.01
CA LYS A 347 11.76 0.44 -19.66
C LYS A 347 10.54 1.26 -19.19
N GLU A 348 9.62 1.57 -20.08
CA GLU A 348 8.40 2.31 -19.73
C GLU A 348 7.30 1.35 -19.30
N VAL A 349 6.72 1.59 -18.12
CA VAL A 349 5.58 0.83 -17.61
C VAL A 349 4.43 1.80 -17.37
N LYS A 350 3.26 1.42 -17.87
CA LYS A 350 2.00 2.10 -17.57
C LYS A 350 1.05 1.12 -16.88
N TYR A 351 0.29 1.62 -15.92
CA TYR A 351 -0.64 0.83 -15.12
C TYR A 351 -2.06 1.19 -15.53
N TYR A 352 -2.87 0.18 -15.83
CA TYR A 352 -4.24 0.34 -16.29
C TYR A 352 -5.19 -0.47 -15.42
N ARG A 353 -6.50 -0.22 -15.58
CA ARG A 353 -7.54 -1.02 -14.96
C ARG A 353 -8.50 -1.59 -16.00
N HIS A 354 -9.00 -2.78 -15.72
CA HIS A 354 -10.03 -3.47 -16.47
C HIS A 354 -11.31 -3.53 -15.63
N PRO A 355 -12.39 -2.84 -16.02
CA PRO A 355 -13.73 -3.06 -15.47
C PRO A 355 -14.13 -4.53 -15.65
N ILE A 356 -14.24 -5.26 -14.55
CA ILE A 356 -14.66 -6.67 -14.53
C ILE A 356 -16.17 -6.73 -14.44
N ARG A 357 -16.76 -6.02 -13.46
CA ARG A 357 -18.22 -6.00 -13.26
C ARG A 357 -18.64 -4.75 -12.48
N SER A 358 -19.81 -4.21 -12.79
CA SER A 358 -20.48 -3.15 -12.03
C SER A 358 -21.97 -3.45 -11.98
N PHE A 359 -22.57 -3.46 -10.80
CA PHE A 359 -23.98 -3.83 -10.62
C PHE A 359 -24.52 -3.35 -9.27
N SER A 360 -25.84 -3.21 -9.19
CA SER A 360 -26.53 -3.15 -7.90
C SER A 360 -26.84 -4.56 -7.41
N PHE A 361 -26.48 -4.86 -6.17
CA PHE A 361 -26.76 -6.14 -5.55
C PHE A 361 -28.14 -6.20 -4.89
N THR A 362 -28.85 -5.06 -4.85
CA THR A 362 -30.24 -4.95 -4.34
C THR A 362 -31.29 -5.02 -5.46
N GLU A 363 -30.87 -4.87 -6.72
CA GLU A 363 -31.74 -5.04 -7.89
C GLU A 363 -32.34 -6.46 -7.99
N LEU A 364 -33.52 -6.55 -8.60
CA LEU A 364 -34.23 -7.81 -8.89
C LEU A 364 -34.35 -8.70 -7.64
N ASP A 365 -34.82 -8.12 -6.53
CA ASP A 365 -35.00 -8.79 -5.24
C ASP A 365 -33.72 -9.47 -4.71
N GLY A 366 -32.56 -8.86 -4.99
CA GLY A 366 -31.27 -9.36 -4.53
C GLY A 366 -30.73 -10.54 -5.32
N LYS A 367 -31.15 -10.71 -6.57
CA LYS A 367 -30.68 -11.82 -7.45
C LYS A 367 -29.16 -11.97 -7.46
N GLU A 368 -28.44 -10.85 -7.48
CA GLU A 368 -26.97 -10.81 -7.59
C GLU A 368 -26.25 -10.59 -6.25
N LYS A 369 -26.95 -10.71 -5.10
CA LYS A 369 -26.39 -10.41 -3.77
C LYS A 369 -25.12 -11.18 -3.41
N TRP A 370 -24.96 -12.38 -3.96
CA TRP A 370 -23.78 -13.21 -3.71
C TRP A 370 -22.67 -13.04 -4.74
N ALA A 371 -22.90 -12.33 -5.85
CA ALA A 371 -21.96 -12.29 -6.97
C ALA A 371 -20.57 -11.76 -6.57
N ALA A 372 -20.50 -10.71 -5.76
CA ALA A 372 -19.23 -10.14 -5.31
C ALA A 372 -18.52 -11.04 -4.29
N TYR A 373 -19.29 -11.65 -3.37
CA TYR A 373 -18.77 -12.61 -2.40
C TYR A 373 -18.10 -13.79 -3.12
N GLN A 374 -18.82 -14.39 -4.08
CA GLN A 374 -18.33 -15.52 -4.84
C GLN A 374 -17.10 -15.14 -5.66
N PHE A 375 -17.12 -13.98 -6.34
CA PHE A 375 -15.96 -13.47 -7.07
C PHE A 375 -14.73 -13.34 -6.16
N THR A 376 -14.86 -12.70 -5.00
CA THR A 376 -13.75 -12.50 -4.07
C THR A 376 -13.23 -13.83 -3.53
N LYS A 377 -14.13 -14.75 -3.16
CA LYS A 377 -13.74 -16.09 -2.70
C LYS A 377 -13.05 -16.87 -3.82
N ASN A 378 -13.48 -16.73 -5.08
CA ASN A 378 -12.80 -17.29 -6.24
C ASN A 378 -11.40 -16.68 -6.44
N VAL A 379 -11.21 -15.39 -6.18
CA VAL A 379 -9.85 -14.79 -6.21
C VAL A 379 -8.94 -15.52 -5.23
N TYR A 380 -9.42 -15.76 -4.00
CA TYR A 380 -8.67 -16.46 -2.97
C TYR A 380 -8.41 -17.94 -3.31
N ASP A 381 -9.42 -18.66 -3.79
CA ASP A 381 -9.32 -20.12 -3.96
C ASP A 381 -8.66 -20.51 -5.29
N ILE A 382 -8.77 -19.67 -6.33
CA ILE A 382 -8.34 -20.01 -7.70
C ILE A 382 -7.12 -19.20 -8.12
N TRP A 383 -7.17 -17.87 -7.96
CA TRP A 383 -6.15 -16.99 -8.55
C TRP A 383 -4.92 -16.79 -7.65
N VAL A 384 -5.13 -16.70 -6.32
CA VAL A 384 -4.06 -16.41 -5.36
C VAL A 384 -2.95 -17.45 -5.40
N LEU A 385 -3.27 -18.74 -5.57
CA LEU A 385 -2.25 -19.80 -5.58
C LEU A 385 -1.27 -19.60 -6.74
N ASP A 386 -1.78 -19.40 -7.96
CA ASP A 386 -0.95 -19.14 -9.14
C ASP A 386 -0.15 -17.85 -9.01
N HIS A 387 -0.76 -16.80 -8.44
CA HIS A 387 -0.09 -15.53 -8.21
C HIS A 387 1.05 -15.65 -7.18
N PHE A 388 0.81 -16.38 -6.08
CA PHE A 388 1.81 -16.62 -5.05
C PHE A 388 2.99 -17.43 -5.61
N MET A 389 2.71 -18.53 -6.31
CA MET A 389 3.75 -19.35 -6.94
C MET A 389 4.57 -18.54 -7.95
N ARG A 390 3.93 -17.67 -8.72
CA ARG A 390 4.60 -16.75 -9.65
C ARG A 390 5.56 -15.81 -8.90
N ILE A 391 5.14 -15.22 -7.79
CA ILE A 391 6.00 -14.35 -6.98
C ILE A 391 7.16 -15.15 -6.35
N CYS A 392 6.88 -16.30 -5.73
CA CYS A 392 7.90 -17.17 -5.16
C CYS A 392 8.95 -17.57 -6.20
N SER A 393 8.53 -17.97 -7.40
CA SER A 393 9.41 -18.31 -8.51
C SER A 393 10.27 -17.15 -8.99
N ALA A 394 9.81 -15.90 -8.86
CA ALA A 394 10.61 -14.73 -9.22
C ALA A 394 11.56 -14.28 -8.10
N ILE A 395 11.35 -14.73 -6.87
CA ILE A 395 12.27 -14.51 -5.74
C ILE A 395 13.35 -15.59 -5.72
N GLU A 396 13.01 -16.82 -6.11
CA GLU A 396 13.97 -17.93 -6.29
C GLU A 396 14.96 -17.67 -7.42
#